data_AF-A0A1M5SBJ9-F1
#
_entry.id   AF-A0A1M5SBJ9-F1
#
_cell.length_a   1.000
_cell.length_b   1.000
_cell.length_c   1.000
_cell.angle_alpha   90.00
_cell.angle_beta   90.00
_cell.angle_gamma   90.00
#
_symmetry.space_group_name_H-M   'P 1'
#
loop_
_entity.id
_entity.type
_entity.pdbx_description
1 polymer ?
#
loop_
_entity_poly.entity_id
_entity_poly.type
_entity_poly.pdbx_seq_one_letter_code
_entity_poly.pdbx_strand_id
1 'polypeptide(L)'
;MGEHFKKVINIDKFYKSGYIIAHPAWEEDVMDLINRSGIAKDFARKLRFNLRILEQFKKESVHHSSFEQLKHIDDDFAIYSMRFKNKLNIRILFTFMHINGKEKAVLLLAFSEKSKGKKGTSYQDVIPEAIKRLKDIECREME
;
A
#
# COMPACT_ATOMS: atom_id res chain seq x y z
N MET A 1 -23.06 6.33 13.38
CA MET A 1 -21.75 5.66 13.62
C MET A 1 -20.88 5.65 12.34
N GLY A 2 -20.81 6.78 11.61
CA GLY A 2 -20.24 6.82 10.24
C GLY A 2 -19.33 8.01 9.91
N GLU A 3 -19.25 9.04 10.76
CA GLU A 3 -18.38 10.21 10.52
C GLU A 3 -16.99 10.09 11.17
N HIS A 4 -16.84 9.32 12.26
CA HIS A 4 -15.57 9.21 12.96
C HIS A 4 -14.51 8.40 12.20
N PHE A 5 -14.89 7.50 11.29
CA PHE A 5 -13.94 6.70 10.50
C PHE A 5 -13.49 7.39 9.20
N LYS A 6 -14.31 8.30 8.64
CA LYS A 6 -13.96 9.07 7.43
C LYS A 6 -12.74 9.97 7.58
N LYS A 7 -12.33 10.29 8.81
CA LYS A 7 -11.18 11.15 9.12
C LYS A 7 -9.85 10.39 9.38
N VAL A 8 -9.81 9.06 9.28
CA VAL A 8 -8.79 8.26 10.02
C VAL A 8 -7.72 7.56 9.17
N ILE A 9 -7.81 7.55 7.84
CA ILE A 9 -6.74 6.97 6.99
C ILE A 9 -6.24 8.01 6.00
N ASN A 10 -5.74 9.11 6.52
CA ASN A 10 -4.75 9.91 5.82
C ASN A 10 -3.37 9.44 6.30
N ILE A 11 -2.46 9.00 5.43
CA ILE A 11 -1.24 8.31 5.87
C ILE A 11 -0.40 9.21 6.79
N ASP A 12 -0.31 10.51 6.47
CA ASP A 12 0.47 11.49 7.23
C ASP A 12 -0.10 11.72 8.64
N LYS A 13 -1.43 11.68 8.77
CA LYS A 13 -2.12 11.77 10.06
C LYS A 13 -2.18 10.44 10.80
N PHE A 14 -2.24 9.33 10.07
CA PHE A 14 -2.43 7.99 10.60
C PHE A 14 -1.12 7.38 11.13
N TYR A 15 -0.03 7.61 10.41
CA TYR A 15 1.29 7.06 10.68
C TYR A 15 2.38 8.05 10.25
N LYS A 16 2.77 8.95 11.15
CA LYS A 16 3.82 9.94 10.90
C LYS A 16 5.17 9.23 10.75
N SER A 17 5.66 9.13 9.52
CA SER A 17 6.95 8.51 9.19
C SER A 17 7.77 9.43 8.29
N GLY A 18 9.08 9.46 8.52
CA GLY A 18 10.04 10.08 7.60
C GLY A 18 10.48 9.14 6.48
N TYR A 19 10.03 7.88 6.49
CA TYR A 19 10.42 6.84 5.54
C TYR A 19 9.27 6.42 4.62
N ILE A 20 8.04 6.38 5.15
CA ILE A 20 6.87 5.91 4.41
C ILE A 20 6.06 7.11 3.90
N ILE A 21 5.71 7.09 2.62
CA ILE A 21 4.77 8.02 1.99
C ILE A 21 3.72 7.24 1.20
N ALA A 22 2.61 7.88 0.82
CA ALA A 22 1.60 7.27 -0.03
C ALA A 22 1.26 8.17 -1.23
N HIS A 23 0.95 7.54 -2.36
CA HIS A 23 0.31 8.21 -3.47
C HIS A 23 -1.04 8.81 -3.01
N PRO A 24 -1.45 10.02 -3.43
CA PRO A 24 -2.70 10.61 -2.94
C PRO A 24 -3.95 9.74 -3.17
N ALA A 25 -4.04 9.06 -4.32
CA ALA A 25 -5.14 8.15 -4.62
C ALA A 25 -5.12 6.83 -3.80
N TRP A 26 -4.02 6.49 -3.12
CA TRP A 26 -3.98 5.31 -2.25
C TRP A 26 -4.96 5.41 -1.08
N GLU A 27 -5.15 6.62 -0.54
CA GLU A 27 -6.09 6.85 0.58
C GLU A 27 -7.53 6.53 0.16
N GLU A 28 -7.91 6.95 -1.05
CA GLU A 28 -9.21 6.66 -1.64
C GLU A 28 -9.41 5.15 -1.83
N ASP A 29 -8.42 4.44 -2.37
CA ASP A 29 -8.48 2.98 -2.52
C ASP A 29 -8.77 2.29 -1.18
N VAL A 30 -8.03 2.67 -0.13
CA VAL A 30 -8.17 2.08 1.19
C VAL A 30 -9.56 2.38 1.77
N MET A 31 -10.00 3.62 1.68
CA MET A 31 -11.31 4.07 2.15
C MET A 31 -12.45 3.28 1.47
N ASP A 32 -12.34 3.06 0.16
CA ASP A 32 -13.30 2.27 -0.60
C ASP A 32 -13.36 0.81 -0.14
N LEU A 33 -12.21 0.21 0.17
CA LEU A 33 -12.13 -1.17 0.67
C LEU A 33 -12.72 -1.31 2.09
N ILE A 34 -12.44 -0.36 2.99
CA ILE A 34 -12.87 -0.46 4.39
C ILE A 34 -14.33 -0.07 4.61
N ASN A 35 -14.84 0.91 3.88
CA ASN A 35 -16.22 1.37 4.02
C ASN A 35 -17.23 0.32 3.56
N ARG A 36 -16.88 -0.46 2.54
CA ARG A 36 -17.74 -1.51 1.98
C ARG A 36 -17.82 -2.77 2.85
N SER A 37 -16.98 -2.91 3.88
CA SER A 37 -16.72 -4.20 4.53
C SER A 37 -16.82 -4.21 6.05
N GLY A 38 -16.86 -3.06 6.71
CA GLY A 38 -16.98 -2.96 8.17
C GLY A 38 -15.74 -3.43 8.95
N ILE A 39 -14.61 -3.69 8.28
CA ILE A 39 -13.38 -4.19 8.92
C ILE A 39 -12.40 -3.07 9.34
N ALA A 40 -12.83 -1.80 9.30
CA ALA A 40 -11.96 -0.63 9.40
C ALA A 40 -11.03 -0.67 10.63
N LYS A 41 -11.55 -0.99 11.81
CA LYS A 41 -10.76 -1.03 13.06
C LYS A 41 -9.67 -2.11 13.04
N ASP A 42 -10.01 -3.32 12.59
CA ASP A 42 -9.05 -4.42 12.51
C ASP A 42 -8.02 -4.20 11.39
N PHE A 43 -8.46 -3.63 10.27
CA PHE A 43 -7.57 -3.26 9.19
C PHE A 43 -6.58 -2.19 9.63
N ALA A 44 -7.04 -1.11 10.26
CA ALA A 44 -6.18 -0.04 10.76
C ALA A 44 -5.12 -0.56 11.76
N ARG A 45 -5.52 -1.43 12.69
CA ARG A 45 -4.57 -2.05 13.63
C ARG A 45 -3.48 -2.85 12.90
N LYS A 46 -3.86 -3.68 11.92
CA LYS A 46 -2.91 -4.46 11.11
C LYS A 46 -2.04 -3.58 10.23
N LEU A 47 -2.61 -2.50 9.67
CA LEU A 47 -1.88 -1.56 8.81
C LEU A 47 -0.78 -0.90 9.62
N ARG A 48 -1.10 -0.35 10.80
CA ARG A 48 -0.12 0.26 11.70
C ARG A 48 1.01 -0.71 12.07
N PHE A 49 0.67 -1.97 12.36
CA PHE A 49 1.67 -3.00 12.65
C PHE A 49 2.61 -3.26 11.47
N ASN A 50 2.06 -3.42 10.27
CA ASN A 50 2.86 -3.65 9.07
C ASN A 50 3.69 -2.43 8.68
N LEU A 51 3.16 -1.20 8.82
CA LEU A 51 3.92 0.04 8.60
C LEU A 51 5.12 0.13 9.57
N ARG A 52 4.94 -0.26 10.83
CA ARG A 52 6.04 -0.34 11.80
C ARG A 52 7.12 -1.33 11.37
N ILE A 53 6.73 -2.50 10.86
CA ILE A 53 7.69 -3.48 10.33
C ILE A 53 8.42 -2.90 9.11
N LEU A 54 7.67 -2.28 8.19
CA LEU A 54 8.24 -1.68 6.99
C LEU A 54 9.24 -0.57 7.33
N GLU A 55 8.95 0.28 8.32
CA GLU A 55 9.87 1.33 8.77
C GLU A 55 11.09 0.78 9.52
N GLN A 56 10.88 -0.20 10.40
CA GLN A 56 11.95 -0.77 11.23
C GLN A 56 12.94 -1.60 10.39
N PHE A 57 12.43 -2.38 9.44
CA PHE A 57 13.23 -3.34 8.67
C PHE A 57 13.49 -2.89 7.23
N LYS A 58 12.83 -1.84 6.73
CA LYS A 58 13.04 -1.30 5.38
C LYS A 58 12.92 -2.39 4.32
N LYS A 59 13.90 -2.51 3.42
CA LYS A 59 13.99 -3.59 2.42
C LYS A 59 13.95 -4.99 3.02
N GLU A 60 14.48 -5.20 4.22
CA GLU A 60 14.45 -6.50 4.91
C GLU A 60 13.02 -6.89 5.36
N SER A 61 12.06 -5.96 5.35
CA SER A 61 10.65 -6.26 5.65
C SER A 61 10.05 -7.30 4.70
N VAL A 62 10.60 -7.46 3.49
CA VAL A 62 10.15 -8.44 2.49
C VAL A 62 10.31 -9.89 2.96
N HIS A 63 11.18 -10.14 3.94
CA HIS A 63 11.35 -11.44 4.58
C HIS A 63 10.25 -11.75 5.59
N HIS A 64 9.50 -10.74 6.05
CA HIS A 64 8.38 -10.95 6.95
C HIS A 64 7.16 -11.47 6.19
N SER A 65 6.43 -12.41 6.79
CA SER A 65 5.30 -13.11 6.14
C SER A 65 4.16 -12.22 5.63
N SER A 66 4.07 -10.98 6.13
CA SER A 66 3.09 -9.99 5.66
C SER A 66 3.50 -9.27 4.37
N PHE A 67 4.66 -9.59 3.81
CA PHE A 67 5.18 -8.97 2.60
C PHE A 67 5.51 -10.04 1.56
N GLU A 68 5.56 -9.61 0.31
CA GLU A 68 6.07 -10.40 -0.80
C GLU A 68 6.62 -9.45 -1.88
N GLN A 69 7.69 -9.88 -2.54
CA GLN A 69 8.18 -9.22 -3.74
C GLN A 69 7.41 -9.75 -4.94
N LEU A 70 6.77 -8.85 -5.70
CA LEU A 70 6.24 -9.20 -7.00
C LEU A 70 7.42 -9.17 -7.98
N LYS A 71 7.50 -10.14 -8.89
CA LYS A 71 8.59 -10.19 -9.88
C LYS A 71 8.71 -8.86 -10.62
N HIS A 72 9.93 -8.52 -11.04
CA HIS A 72 10.26 -7.31 -11.81
C HIS A 72 9.22 -7.09 -12.91
N ILE A 73 8.55 -5.96 -12.86
CA ILE A 73 7.55 -5.57 -13.86
C ILE A 73 8.23 -4.82 -15.00
N ASP A 74 9.37 -4.18 -14.72
CA ASP A 74 10.38 -3.67 -15.65
C ASP A 74 11.73 -3.61 -14.91
N ASP A 75 12.86 -3.52 -15.63
CA ASP A 75 14.22 -3.59 -15.06
C ASP A 75 14.55 -2.47 -14.04
N ASP A 76 13.78 -1.37 -14.04
CA ASP A 76 14.09 -0.18 -13.26
C ASP A 76 13.45 -0.16 -11.85
N PHE A 77 12.34 -0.88 -11.62
CA PHE A 77 11.61 -0.82 -10.34
C PHE A 77 11.04 -2.16 -9.90
N ALA A 78 11.29 -2.51 -8.63
CA ALA A 78 10.65 -3.64 -7.97
C ALA A 78 9.34 -3.19 -7.30
N ILE A 79 8.24 -3.90 -7.57
CA ILE A 79 6.98 -3.72 -6.85
C ILE A 79 6.85 -4.83 -5.80
N TYR A 80 6.44 -4.42 -4.61
CA TYR A 80 6.21 -5.29 -3.47
C TYR A 80 4.73 -5.23 -3.08
N SER A 81 4.26 -6.28 -2.40
CA SER A 81 2.90 -6.38 -1.91
C SER A 81 2.89 -6.61 -0.40
N MET A 82 2.16 -5.77 0.32
CA MET A 82 1.85 -5.94 1.74
C MET A 82 0.49 -6.64 1.86
N ARG A 83 0.50 -7.81 2.49
CA ARG A 83 -0.62 -8.74 2.56
C ARG A 83 -1.38 -8.63 3.88
N PHE A 84 -2.67 -8.39 3.77
CA PHE A 84 -3.60 -8.44 4.90
C PHE A 84 -4.42 -9.72 4.82
N LYS A 85 -4.11 -10.68 5.68
CA LYS A 85 -4.97 -11.86 5.90
C LYS A 85 -6.22 -11.41 6.66
N ASN A 86 -7.24 -11.02 5.91
CA ASN A 86 -8.56 -10.62 6.39
C ASN A 86 -9.66 -11.17 5.45
N LYS A 87 -10.94 -10.94 5.78
CA LYS A 87 -12.06 -11.44 4.97
C LYS A 87 -12.06 -10.93 3.51
N LEU A 88 -11.38 -9.83 3.23
CA LEU A 88 -11.30 -9.18 1.92
C LEU A 88 -10.00 -9.47 1.16
N ASN A 89 -9.03 -10.17 1.76
CA ASN A 89 -7.70 -10.37 1.20
C ASN A 89 -7.09 -9.06 0.64
N ILE A 90 -7.07 -8.01 1.47
CA ILE A 90 -6.50 -6.73 1.04
C ILE A 90 -4.99 -6.88 0.77
N ARG A 91 -4.54 -6.23 -0.28
CA ARG A 91 -3.15 -6.06 -0.70
C ARG A 91 -2.86 -4.59 -0.86
N ILE A 92 -1.66 -4.18 -0.48
CA ILE A 92 -1.14 -2.85 -0.77
C ILE A 92 0.12 -3.01 -1.59
N LEU A 93 0.12 -2.47 -2.80
CA LEU A 93 1.31 -2.38 -3.63
C LEU A 93 2.16 -1.20 -3.18
N PHE A 94 3.46 -1.43 -3.09
CA PHE A 94 4.43 -0.40 -2.73
C PHE A 94 5.77 -0.64 -3.42
N THR A 95 6.61 0.38 -3.44
CA THR A 95 8.00 0.28 -3.93
C THR A 95 8.97 0.99 -3.00
N PHE A 96 10.26 0.76 -3.19
CA PHE A 96 11.33 1.52 -2.55
C PHE A 96 12.00 2.40 -3.61
N MET A 97 12.04 3.71 -3.36
CA MET A 97 12.65 4.67 -4.29
C MET A 97 13.43 5.74 -3.54
N HIS A 98 14.37 6.39 -4.22
CA HIS A 98 15.12 7.51 -3.65
C HIS A 98 14.42 8.83 -4.00
N ILE A 99 13.98 9.55 -2.98
CA ILE A 99 13.34 10.86 -3.10
C ILE A 99 14.16 11.84 -2.28
N ASN A 100 14.63 12.93 -2.91
CA ASN A 100 15.43 13.96 -2.24
C ASN A 100 16.65 13.39 -1.48
N GLY A 101 17.35 12.44 -2.12
CA GLY A 101 18.54 11.78 -1.55
C GLY A 101 18.26 10.80 -0.41
N LYS A 102 16.99 10.48 -0.13
CA LYS A 102 16.58 9.54 0.93
C LYS A 102 15.77 8.40 0.34
N GLU A 103 16.11 7.17 0.69
CA GLU A 103 15.24 6.03 0.39
C GLU A 103 13.91 6.19 1.14
N LYS A 104 12.81 5.97 0.42
CA LYS A 104 11.44 5.97 0.93
C LYS A 104 10.73 4.70 0.50
N ALA A 105 9.82 4.23 1.34
CA ALA A 105 8.81 3.26 0.95
C ALA A 105 7.55 4.00 0.51
N VAL A 106 7.08 3.71 -0.70
CA VAL A 106 6.01 4.46 -1.35
C VAL A 106 4.81 3.56 -1.58
N LEU A 107 3.71 3.82 -0.87
CA LEU A 107 2.46 3.09 -1.02
C LEU A 107 1.73 3.57 -2.27
N LEU A 108 1.56 2.70 -3.25
CA LEU A 108 1.06 3.06 -4.58
C LEU A 108 -0.45 2.85 -4.68
N LEU A 109 -0.94 1.66 -4.31
CA LEU A 109 -2.32 1.25 -4.56
C LEU A 109 -2.78 0.20 -3.55
N ALA A 110 -4.05 0.22 -3.17
CA ALA A 110 -4.67 -0.82 -2.36
C ALA A 110 -5.80 -1.54 -3.11
N PHE A 111 -5.89 -2.86 -2.98
CA PHE A 111 -6.96 -3.63 -3.63
C PHE A 111 -7.31 -4.92 -2.87
N SER A 112 -8.46 -5.50 -3.16
CA SER A 112 -8.84 -6.84 -2.68
C SER A 112 -8.48 -7.90 -3.72
N GLU A 113 -7.62 -8.87 -3.34
CA GLU A 113 -7.21 -9.95 -4.23
C GLU A 113 -8.32 -11.00 -4.41
N LYS A 114 -8.58 -11.45 -5.64
CA LYS A 114 -9.54 -12.56 -5.89
C LYS A 114 -9.09 -13.84 -5.17
N SER A 115 -9.92 -14.37 -4.29
CA SER A 115 -9.88 -15.80 -3.97
C SER A 115 -10.45 -16.60 -5.16
N LYS A 116 -9.95 -17.81 -5.43
CA LYS A 116 -10.50 -18.71 -6.48
C LYS A 116 -12.04 -18.75 -6.38
N GLY A 117 -12.72 -18.38 -7.47
CA GLY A 117 -14.19 -18.41 -7.58
C GLY A 117 -14.95 -17.17 -7.05
N LYS A 118 -14.27 -16.08 -6.65
CA LYS A 118 -14.93 -14.84 -6.15
C LYS A 118 -14.56 -13.58 -6.97
N LYS A 119 -15.41 -12.56 -6.91
CA LYS A 119 -15.10 -11.19 -7.39
C LYS A 119 -13.91 -10.61 -6.61
N GLY A 120 -13.05 -9.83 -7.26
CA GLY A 120 -11.82 -9.23 -6.73
C GLY A 120 -10.92 -8.77 -7.88
N THR A 121 -9.63 -8.50 -7.64
CA THR A 121 -8.68 -8.09 -8.69
C THR A 121 -7.42 -8.95 -8.65
N SER A 122 -6.80 -9.25 -9.80
CA SER A 122 -5.51 -9.95 -9.87
C SER A 122 -4.36 -8.94 -9.94
N TYR A 123 -3.13 -9.37 -9.63
CA TYR A 123 -1.95 -8.52 -9.78
C TYR A 123 -1.82 -7.94 -11.19
N GLN A 124 -2.10 -8.75 -12.23
CA GLN A 124 -1.98 -8.32 -13.63
C GLN A 124 -2.90 -7.13 -13.97
N ASP A 125 -4.05 -7.02 -13.31
CA ASP A 125 -5.00 -5.94 -13.55
C ASP A 125 -4.59 -4.62 -12.87
N VAL A 126 -3.85 -4.69 -11.74
CA VAL A 126 -3.49 -3.51 -10.94
C VAL A 126 -2.07 -3.02 -11.14
N ILE A 127 -1.18 -3.89 -11.65
CA ILE A 127 0.22 -3.55 -11.92
C ILE A 127 0.32 -2.31 -12.84
N PRO A 128 -0.41 -2.22 -13.97
CA PRO A 128 -0.32 -1.03 -14.84
C PRO A 128 -0.67 0.27 -14.12
N GLU A 129 -1.68 0.25 -13.24
CA GLU A 129 -2.07 1.41 -12.44
C GLU A 129 -1.01 1.73 -11.38
N ALA A 130 -0.39 0.73 -10.76
CA ALA A 130 0.72 0.94 -9.83
C ALA A 130 1.93 1.60 -10.52
N ILE A 131 2.29 1.18 -11.74
CA ILE A 131 3.35 1.81 -12.54
C ILE A 131 2.98 3.26 -12.88
N LYS A 132 1.74 3.52 -13.28
CA LYS A 132 1.27 4.88 -13.57
C LYS A 132 1.43 5.80 -12.36
N ARG A 133 1.05 5.33 -11.17
CA ARG A 133 1.17 6.07 -9.90
C ARG A 133 2.63 6.26 -9.47
N LEU A 134 3.50 5.30 -9.78
CA LEU A 134 4.94 5.46 -9.56
C LEU A 134 5.48 6.62 -10.39
N LYS A 135 5.18 6.66 -11.70
CA LYS A 135 5.60 7.73 -12.61
C LYS A 135 5.05 9.10 -12.20
N ASP A 136 3.82 9.16 -11.67
CA ASP A 136 3.24 10.40 -11.13
C ASP A 136 4.04 10.94 -9.93
N ILE A 137 4.51 10.06 -9.04
CA ILE A 137 5.34 10.46 -7.89
C ILE A 137 6.72 10.92 -8.35
N GLU A 138 7.35 10.18 -9.27
CA GLU A 138 8.64 10.58 -9.84
C GLU A 138 8.58 11.96 -10.50
N CYS A 139 7.52 12.22 -11.28
CA CYS A 139 7.34 13.51 -11.95
C CYS A 139 7.20 14.67 -10.96
N ARG A 140 6.56 14.45 -9.80
CA ARG A 140 6.33 15.50 -8.78
C ARG A 140 7.53 15.78 -7.90
N GLU A 141 8.39 14.79 -7.67
CA GLU A 141 9.57 14.92 -6.79
C GLU A 141 10.83 15.32 -7.57
N MET A 142 10.73 15.45 -8.90
CA MET A 142 11.78 15.97 -9.79
C MET A 142 11.66 17.48 -10.08
N GLU A 143 10.68 18.17 -9.50
CA GLU A 143 10.50 19.64 -9.54
C GLU A 143 11.13 20.32 -8.31
#